data_AF-A0A7W7SYK0-F1
#
_entry.id   AF-A0A7W7SYK0-F1
#
_cell.length_a   1.000
_cell.length_b   1.000
_cell.length_c   1.000
_cell.angle_alpha   90.00
_cell.angle_beta   90.00
_cell.angle_gamma   90.00
#
_symmetry.space_group_name_H-M   'P 1'
#
loop_
_entity.id
_entity.type
_entity.pdbx_description
1 polymer ?
#
loop_
_entity_poly.entity_id
_entity_poly.type
_entity_poly.pdbx_seq_one_letter_code
_entity_poly.pdbx_strand_id
1 'polypeptide(L)'
;MSGFKVQAQQLRTFASGQAERQGQVEQAASDVAGVDLGGETFGVLLQFFADAAQDFAAQTTEGIKQLAAAYGDASADTVATAVEYEQVEDGNQQTFDGGR
;
A
#
# COMPACT_ATOMS: atom_id res chain seq x y z
N MET A 1 3.36 -14.05 28.98
CA MET A 1 3.65 -13.18 27.83
C MET A 1 2.56 -12.13 27.75
N SER A 2 2.87 -10.83 27.77
CA SER A 2 1.90 -9.82 27.35
C SER A 2 1.84 -9.88 25.83
N GLY A 3 0.99 -10.75 25.28
CA GLY A 3 0.70 -10.75 23.84
C GLY A 3 0.28 -9.35 23.41
N PHE A 4 0.57 -8.96 22.17
CA PHE A 4 0.08 -7.68 21.66
C PHE A 4 -1.44 -7.66 21.83
N LYS A 5 -2.00 -6.49 22.12
CA LYS A 5 -3.42 -6.30 22.47
C LYS A 5 -4.38 -6.45 21.27
N VAL A 6 -3.98 -7.22 20.26
CA VAL A 6 -4.66 -7.33 18.96
C VAL A 6 -4.79 -8.81 18.60
N GLN A 7 -5.98 -9.23 18.18
CA GLN A 7 -6.25 -10.60 17.74
C GLN A 7 -5.86 -10.79 16.27
N ALA A 8 -5.52 -12.01 15.84
CA ALA A 8 -5.17 -12.31 14.45
C ALA A 8 -6.23 -11.83 13.45
N GLN A 9 -7.52 -11.99 13.78
CA GLN A 9 -8.62 -11.49 12.95
C GLN A 9 -8.61 -9.96 12.79
N GLN A 10 -8.21 -9.21 13.83
CA GLN A 10 -8.10 -7.75 13.75
C GLN A 10 -6.93 -7.33 12.85
N LEU A 11 -5.83 -8.07 12.89
CA LEU A 11 -4.70 -7.87 11.96
C LEU A 11 -5.11 -8.15 10.51
N ARG A 12 -5.84 -9.23 10.25
CA ARG A 12 -6.38 -9.55 8.92
C ARG A 12 -7.31 -8.45 8.39
N THR A 13 -8.20 -7.93 9.22
CA THR A 13 -9.06 -6.79 8.86
C THR A 13 -8.24 -5.54 8.55
N PHE A 14 -7.22 -5.25 9.37
CA PHE A 14 -6.33 -4.10 9.13
C PHE A 14 -5.55 -4.23 7.83
N ALA A 15 -4.99 -5.41 7.55
CA ALA A 15 -4.29 -5.72 6.30
C ALA A 15 -5.20 -5.56 5.08
N SER A 16 -6.47 -6.00 5.16
CA SER A 16 -7.45 -5.82 4.09
C SER A 16 -7.68 -4.33 3.79
N GLY A 17 -7.76 -3.48 4.82
CA GLY A 17 -7.91 -2.04 4.64
C GLY A 17 -6.67 -1.38 4.01
N GLN A 18 -5.47 -1.90 4.30
CA GLN A 18 -4.24 -1.45 3.64
C GLN A 18 -4.22 -1.85 2.17
N ALA A 19 -4.61 -3.08 1.83
CA ALA A 19 -4.69 -3.55 0.44
C ALA A 19 -5.76 -2.78 -0.37
N GLU A 20 -6.91 -2.48 0.22
CA GLU A 20 -7.91 -1.63 -0.42
C GLU A 20 -7.34 -0.23 -0.72
N ARG A 21 -6.58 0.33 0.23
CA ARG A 21 -5.96 1.64 0.07
C ARG A 21 -4.85 1.62 -0.98
N GLN A 22 -4.07 0.55 -1.11
CA GLN A 22 -3.15 0.36 -2.23
C GLN A 22 -3.91 0.53 -3.56
N GLY A 23 -5.00 -0.23 -3.76
CA GLY A 23 -5.78 -0.16 -5.01
C GLY A 23 -6.34 1.23 -5.30
N GLN A 24 -6.83 1.94 -4.27
CA GLN A 24 -7.31 3.32 -4.40
C GLN A 24 -6.18 4.29 -4.83
N VAL A 25 -4.98 4.12 -4.28
CA VAL A 25 -3.81 4.95 -4.60
C VAL A 25 -3.25 4.62 -6.00
N GLU A 26 -3.27 3.35 -6.41
CA GLU A 26 -2.91 2.93 -7.78
C GLU A 26 -3.86 3.50 -8.83
N GLN A 27 -5.16 3.52 -8.53
CA GLN A 27 -6.15 4.14 -9.41
C GLN A 27 -5.88 5.64 -9.54
N ALA A 28 -5.63 6.34 -8.42
CA ALA A 28 -5.28 7.75 -8.45
C ALA A 28 -3.99 8.03 -9.26
N ALA A 29 -2.97 7.17 -9.15
CA ALA A 29 -1.77 7.27 -9.97
C ALA A 29 -2.08 7.14 -11.47
N SER A 30 -2.97 6.21 -11.82
CA SER A 30 -3.38 5.96 -13.20
C SER A 30 -4.16 7.15 -13.79
N ASP A 31 -5.04 7.77 -13.00
CA ASP A 31 -5.82 8.93 -13.41
C ASP A 31 -4.92 10.16 -13.64
N VAL A 32 -3.91 10.37 -12.79
CA VAL A 32 -2.97 11.49 -12.90
C VAL A 32 -1.97 11.29 -14.05
N ALA A 33 -1.54 10.05 -14.31
CA ALA A 33 -0.65 9.73 -15.42
C ALA A 33 -1.23 10.05 -16.81
N GLY A 34 -2.56 10.16 -16.93
CA GLY A 34 -3.26 10.46 -18.18
C GLY A 34 -3.28 11.95 -18.56
N VAL A 35 -2.72 12.85 -17.74
CA VAL A 35 -2.72 14.28 -18.02
C VAL A 35 -1.60 14.63 -19.01
N ASP A 36 -1.95 14.82 -20.27
CA ASP A 36 -1.05 15.34 -21.29
C ASP A 36 -1.09 16.87 -21.31
N LEU A 37 -0.04 17.51 -20.78
CA LEU A 37 0.14 18.97 -20.78
C LEU A 37 0.78 19.50 -22.09
N GLY A 38 0.74 18.73 -23.18
CA GLY A 38 1.51 18.88 -24.42
C GLY A 38 1.60 20.29 -25.03
N GLY A 39 2.47 20.41 -26.03
CA GLY A 39 2.91 21.69 -26.63
C GLY A 39 1.80 22.62 -27.14
N GLU A 40 0.58 22.12 -27.37
CA GLU A 40 -0.59 22.93 -27.71
C GLU A 40 -1.08 23.83 -26.56
N THR A 41 -0.83 23.43 -25.30
CA THR A 41 -1.29 24.16 -24.10
C THR A 41 -0.48 25.45 -23.87
N PHE A 42 0.80 25.43 -24.23
CA PHE A 42 1.74 26.50 -23.90
C PHE A 42 2.34 27.19 -25.15
N GLY A 43 2.25 26.57 -26.33
CA GLY A 43 2.87 27.07 -27.57
C GLY A 43 4.40 27.01 -27.54
N VAL A 44 5.04 27.22 -28.70
CA VAL A 44 6.51 27.05 -28.89
C VAL A 44 7.36 27.89 -27.93
N LEU A 45 6.89 29.08 -27.52
CA LEU A 45 7.66 29.98 -26.63
C LEU A 45 7.68 29.53 -25.16
N LEU A 46 6.70 28.74 -24.72
CA LEU A 46 6.57 28.28 -23.34
C LEU A 46 6.75 26.77 -23.22
N GLN A 47 7.31 26.13 -24.25
CA GLN A 47 7.51 24.68 -24.30
C GLN A 47 8.34 24.16 -23.12
N PHE A 48 9.33 24.92 -22.63
CA PHE A 48 10.11 24.55 -21.44
C PHE A 48 9.26 24.47 -20.15
N PHE A 49 8.17 25.23 -20.04
CA PHE A 49 7.23 25.11 -18.93
C PHE A 49 6.37 23.86 -19.08
N ALA A 50 5.99 23.49 -20.31
CA ALA A 50 5.28 22.25 -20.59
C ALA A 50 6.15 21.03 -20.23
N ASP A 51 7.42 21.03 -20.65
CA ASP A 51 8.39 19.98 -20.34
C ASP A 51 8.59 19.85 -18.82
N ALA A 52 8.82 20.97 -18.12
CA ALA A 52 8.97 20.97 -16.67
C ALA A 52 7.70 20.47 -15.95
N ALA A 53 6.52 20.89 -16.40
CA ALA A 53 5.25 20.46 -15.80
C ALA A 53 4.99 18.96 -16.04
N GLN A 54 5.34 18.44 -17.23
CA GLN A 54 5.30 17.00 -17.51
C GLN A 54 6.27 16.21 -16.63
N ASP A 55 7.50 16.72 -16.44
CA ASP A 55 8.48 16.09 -15.54
C ASP A 55 7.99 16.04 -14.08
N PHE A 56 7.41 17.15 -13.58
CA PHE A 56 6.83 17.16 -12.23
C PHE A 56 5.63 16.23 -12.10
N ALA A 57 4.77 16.15 -13.12
CA ALA A 57 3.65 15.22 -13.14
C ALA A 57 4.13 13.76 -13.14
N ALA A 58 5.17 13.44 -13.91
CA ALA A 58 5.79 12.12 -13.94
C ALA A 58 6.40 11.74 -12.58
N GLN A 59 7.17 12.65 -11.96
CA GLN A 59 7.75 12.42 -10.63
C GLN A 59 6.66 12.24 -9.55
N THR A 60 5.60 13.02 -9.61
CA THR A 60 4.46 12.90 -8.69
C THR A 60 3.77 11.55 -8.86
N THR A 61 3.50 11.15 -10.10
CA THR A 61 2.92 9.84 -10.44
C THR A 61 3.77 8.69 -9.88
N GLU A 62 5.09 8.78 -10.03
CA GLU A 62 6.01 7.80 -9.49
C GLU A 62 6.00 7.74 -7.96
N GLY A 63 5.96 8.90 -7.28
CA GLY A 63 5.81 8.94 -5.83
C GLY A 63 4.51 8.32 -5.33
N ILE A 64 3.40 8.51 -6.05
CA ILE A 64 2.11 7.88 -5.74
C ILE A 64 2.18 6.35 -5.91
N LYS A 65 2.84 5.85 -6.96
CA LYS A 65 3.07 4.40 -7.16
C LYS A 65 3.90 3.79 -6.03
N GLN A 66 4.94 4.49 -5.57
CA GLN A 66 5.76 4.03 -4.43
C GLN A 66 4.95 3.99 -3.13
N LEU A 67 4.07 4.97 -2.91
CA LEU A 67 3.15 4.96 -1.77
C LEU A 67 2.17 3.77 -1.83
N ALA A 68 1.64 3.46 -3.02
CA ALA A 68 0.78 2.30 -3.19
C ALA A 68 1.52 0.99 -2.88
N ALA A 69 2.75 0.82 -3.39
CA ALA A 69 3.58 -0.34 -3.10
C ALA A 69 3.82 -0.48 -1.59
N ALA A 70 4.12 0.61 -0.88
CA ALA A 70 4.29 0.60 0.57
C ALA A 70 3.03 0.16 1.34
N TYR A 71 1.83 0.48 0.85
CA TYR A 71 0.59 -0.05 1.42
C TYR A 71 0.45 -1.56 1.21
N GLY A 72 0.84 -2.07 0.04
CA GLY A 72 0.86 -3.49 -0.27
C GLY A 72 1.84 -4.27 0.61
N ASP A 73 3.07 -3.77 0.75
CA ASP A 73 4.10 -4.36 1.61
C ASP A 73 3.63 -4.40 3.07
N ALA A 74 3.09 -3.29 3.58
CA ALA A 74 2.57 -3.23 4.94
C ALA A 74 1.38 -4.19 5.17
N SER A 75 0.53 -4.38 4.16
CA SER A 75 -0.55 -5.37 4.20
C SER A 75 0.00 -6.79 4.31
N ALA A 76 0.98 -7.14 3.48
CA ALA A 76 1.63 -8.44 3.48
C ALA A 76 2.31 -8.75 4.83
N ASP A 77 3.06 -7.79 5.37
CA ASP A 77 3.71 -7.92 6.69
C ASP A 77 2.70 -8.10 7.82
N THR A 78 1.56 -7.39 7.75
CA THR A 78 0.48 -7.52 8.73
C THR A 78 -0.17 -8.90 8.66
N VAL A 79 -0.37 -9.45 7.44
CA VAL A 79 -0.87 -10.82 7.26
C VAL A 79 0.14 -11.84 7.81
N ALA A 80 1.43 -11.67 7.52
CA ALA A 80 2.48 -12.54 8.05
C ALA A 80 2.46 -12.55 9.60
N THR A 81 2.34 -11.36 10.21
CA THR A 81 2.21 -11.23 11.67
C THR A 81 0.96 -11.95 12.20
N ALA A 82 -0.18 -11.86 11.50
CA ALA A 82 -1.40 -12.57 11.88
C ALA A 82 -1.23 -14.10 11.85
N VAL A 83 -0.47 -14.62 10.89
CA VAL A 83 -0.14 -16.05 10.78
C VAL A 83 0.75 -16.50 11.93
N GLU A 84 1.78 -15.71 12.27
CA GLU A 84 2.64 -16.01 13.43
C GLU A 84 1.83 -16.08 14.74
N TYR A 85 0.84 -15.19 14.87
CA TYR A 85 -0.09 -15.18 16.00
C TYR A 85 -0.88 -16.48 16.13
N GLU A 86 -1.50 -16.91 15.04
CA GLU A 86 -2.28 -18.15 14.98
C GLU A 86 -1.40 -19.35 15.34
N GLN A 87 -0.17 -19.41 14.81
CA GLN A 87 0.78 -20.48 15.14
C GLN A 87 1.18 -20.52 16.61
N VAL A 88 1.38 -19.35 17.24
CA VAL A 88 1.69 -19.27 18.67
C VAL A 88 0.49 -19.66 19.52
N GLU A 89 -0.72 -19.23 19.15
CA GLU A 89 -1.96 -19.62 19.85
C GLU A 89 -2.22 -21.13 19.72
N ASP A 90 -2.10 -21.70 18.52
CA ASP A 90 -2.25 -23.14 18.26
C ASP A 90 -1.20 -23.97 19.01
N GLY A 91 0.07 -23.54 18.98
CA GLY A 91 1.15 -24.21 19.71
C GLY A 91 0.95 -24.17 21.22
N ASN A 92 0.42 -23.06 21.74
CA ASN A 92 0.04 -22.95 23.14
C ASN A 92 -1.15 -23.86 23.47
N GLN A 93 -2.20 -23.92 22.64
CA GLN A 93 -3.30 -24.86 22.84
C GLN A 93 -2.81 -26.31 22.86
N GLN A 94 -1.98 -26.72 21.91
CA GLN A 94 -1.42 -28.09 21.87
C GLN A 94 -0.56 -28.42 23.10
N THR A 95 0.18 -27.44 23.62
CA THR A 95 1.09 -27.63 24.77
C THR A 95 0.34 -27.61 26.11
N PHE A 96 -0.65 -26.73 26.26
CA PHE A 96 -1.30 -26.45 27.54
C PHE A 96 -2.70 -27.05 27.69
N ASP A 97 -3.40 -27.40 26.61
CA ASP A 97 -4.71 -28.08 26.69
C ASP A 97 -4.55 -29.60 26.89
N GLY A 98 -3.29 -30.09 26.90
CA GLY A 98 -2.93 -31.46 27.20
C GLY A 98 -3.33 -32.40 26.06
N GLY A 99 -2.34 -33.05 25.45
CA GLY A 99 -2.61 -34.16 24.53
C GLY A 99 -3.63 -35.12 25.15
N ARG A 100 -4.85 -35.11 24.61
CA ARG A 100 -5.86 -36.13 24.87
C ARG A 100 -5.51 -37.39 24.12
#